data_AF-A0A2E7Q3Z2-F1
#
_entry.id   AF-A0A2E7Q3Z2-F1
#
_cell.length_a   1.000
_cell.length_b   1.000
_cell.length_c   1.000
_cell.angle_alpha   90.00
_cell.angle_beta   90.00
_cell.angle_gamma   90.00
#
_symmetry.space_group_name_H-M   'P 1'
#
loop_
_entity.id
_entity.type
_entity.pdbx_description
1 polymer ?
#
loop_
_entity_poly.entity_id
_entity_poly.type
_entity_poly.pdbx_seq_one_letter_code
_entity_poly.pdbx_strand_id
1 'polypeptide(L)'
;MATDTVTHDGLADATGVATQAADGPGMPQLNFETWGNQIFWLLLALLAIYFILSRVALPRIGGVLAERQGTISNDIAAAEDLKVKASEAEAAYDKALVDARAEANRIVAEAKADIQSDLDAAIAKADAEIAAKSAESEKAIAEIRAGAMDNVRAVAKDTAQELVAALGGDADAQTVSAAVDSRMKG
;
A
#
# COMPACT_ATOMS: atom_id res chain seq x y z
N MET A 1 26.12 27.68 -133.11
CA MET A 1 24.72 27.95 -133.51
C MET A 1 24.05 28.54 -132.27
N ALA A 2 23.74 29.85 -132.35
CA ALA A 2 22.69 30.64 -131.65
C ALA A 2 22.16 30.13 -130.29
N THR A 3 21.99 30.92 -129.22
CA THR A 3 21.68 32.37 -129.11
C THR A 3 21.53 32.72 -127.60
N ASP A 4 21.90 33.96 -127.24
CA ASP A 4 21.17 34.94 -126.39
C ASP A 4 20.68 34.54 -124.97
N THR A 5 20.64 35.39 -123.92
CA THR A 5 20.80 36.84 -123.74
C THR A 5 20.71 37.19 -122.24
N VAL A 6 21.23 38.38 -121.89
CA VAL A 6 20.72 39.36 -120.88
C VAL A 6 20.99 39.07 -119.39
N THR A 7 22.00 39.74 -118.79
CA THR A 7 21.94 41.00 -118.00
C THR A 7 20.98 40.99 -116.80
N HIS A 8 21.51 41.14 -115.57
CA HIS A 8 21.72 42.47 -114.96
C HIS A 8 22.36 42.33 -113.56
N ASP A 9 23.52 42.94 -113.41
CA ASP A 9 24.04 43.47 -112.15
C ASP A 9 23.12 44.63 -111.72
N GLY A 10 22.64 44.66 -110.47
CA GLY A 10 21.81 45.77 -110.00
C GLY A 10 20.72 45.55 -108.95
N LEU A 11 20.79 44.52 -108.08
CA LEU A 11 19.83 44.39 -106.97
C LEU A 11 20.44 44.02 -105.60
N ALA A 12 21.78 43.95 -105.48
CA ALA A 12 22.43 43.56 -104.23
C ALA A 12 22.58 44.69 -103.18
N ASP A 13 22.29 45.95 -103.52
CA ASP A 13 22.66 47.10 -102.68
C ASP A 13 21.47 47.91 -102.12
N ALA A 14 20.22 47.46 -102.31
CA ALA A 14 19.01 48.25 -101.97
C ALA A 14 18.08 47.63 -100.92
N THR A 15 18.38 46.44 -100.38
CA THR A 15 17.63 45.83 -99.29
C THR A 15 18.60 45.43 -98.18
N GLY A 16 18.65 46.23 -97.12
CA GLY A 16 19.39 45.94 -95.89
C GLY A 16 18.85 44.70 -95.17
N VAL A 17 19.09 43.53 -95.77
CA VAL A 17 18.75 42.22 -95.27
C VAL A 17 20.02 41.38 -95.37
N ALA A 18 20.73 41.27 -94.25
CA ALA A 18 21.70 40.21 -94.07
C ALA A 18 20.94 38.89 -94.05
N THR A 19 20.91 38.18 -95.18
CA THR A 19 20.30 36.85 -95.29
C THR A 19 21.33 35.79 -94.88
N GLN A 20 20.93 34.93 -93.96
CA GLN A 20 21.75 34.15 -93.03
C GLN A 20 21.67 32.62 -93.31
N ALA A 21 22.66 31.86 -92.79
CA ALA A 21 22.66 30.42 -92.43
C ALA A 21 22.75 29.36 -93.57
N ALA A 22 23.55 28.29 -93.47
CA ALA A 22 23.77 27.43 -92.30
C ALA A 22 25.25 27.10 -92.02
N ASP A 23 25.87 27.93 -91.18
CA ASP A 23 26.95 27.53 -90.28
C ASP A 23 26.41 27.82 -88.87
N GLY A 24 25.44 27.00 -88.45
CA GLY A 24 24.80 27.13 -87.15
C GLY A 24 25.70 26.47 -86.10
N PRO A 25 25.93 27.08 -84.93
CA PRO A 25 26.58 26.37 -83.85
C PRO A 25 25.68 25.18 -83.52
N GLY A 26 26.10 23.96 -83.89
CA GLY A 26 25.48 22.74 -83.38
C GLY A 26 25.32 22.93 -81.88
N MET A 27 24.12 22.68 -81.35
CA MET A 27 23.69 23.07 -79.99
C MET A 27 24.91 23.15 -79.05
N PRO A 28 25.25 24.32 -78.49
CA PRO A 28 26.51 24.52 -77.76
C PRO A 28 26.82 23.47 -76.68
N GLN A 29 25.80 22.73 -76.24
CA GLN A 29 25.87 21.61 -75.29
C GLN A 29 26.55 20.34 -75.86
N LEU A 30 26.60 20.15 -77.18
CA LEU A 30 27.16 18.97 -77.86
C LEU A 30 28.59 19.18 -78.38
N ASN A 31 29.22 20.31 -78.05
CA ASN A 31 30.62 20.55 -78.39
C ASN A 31 31.57 19.85 -77.40
N PHE A 32 32.13 18.72 -77.83
CA PHE A 32 33.05 17.87 -77.06
C PHE A 32 34.36 18.55 -76.63
N GLU A 33 34.74 19.68 -77.24
CA GLU A 33 35.96 20.40 -76.89
C GLU A 33 35.90 21.02 -75.48
N THR A 34 34.70 21.34 -75.00
CA THR A 34 34.48 21.91 -73.65
C THR A 34 34.31 20.85 -72.55
N TRP A 35 34.10 19.58 -72.92
CA TRP A 35 33.77 18.51 -71.99
C TRP A 35 34.89 18.21 -71.00
N GLY A 36 36.16 18.31 -71.41
CA GLY A 36 37.30 18.09 -70.52
C GLY A 36 37.33 19.06 -69.32
N ASN A 37 37.09 20.34 -69.58
CA ASN A 37 37.01 21.36 -68.53
C ASN A 37 35.79 21.15 -67.62
N GLN A 38 34.62 20.84 -68.21
CA GLN A 38 33.41 20.59 -67.44
C GLN A 38 33.54 19.36 -66.54
N ILE A 39 34.11 18.28 -67.05
CA ILE A 39 34.37 17.05 -66.29
C ILE A 39 35.37 17.31 -65.17
N PHE A 40 36.45 18.06 -65.42
CA PHE A 40 37.41 18.41 -64.39
C PHE A 40 36.76 19.14 -63.20
N TRP A 41 35.99 20.20 -63.46
CA TRP A 41 35.29 20.94 -62.40
C TRP A 41 34.20 20.11 -61.72
N LEU A 42 33.51 19.25 -62.48
CA LEU A 42 32.52 18.33 -61.91
C LEU A 42 33.18 17.37 -60.93
N LEU A 43 34.30 16.74 -61.30
CA LEU A 43 35.04 15.85 -60.40
C LEU A 43 35.60 16.60 -59.19
N LEU A 44 36.11 17.82 -59.38
CA LEU A 44 36.61 18.64 -58.28
C LEU A 44 35.47 19.00 -57.29
N ALA A 45 34.32 19.44 -57.81
CA ALA A 45 33.15 19.77 -56.99
C ALA A 45 32.58 18.53 -56.29
N LEU A 46 32.49 17.39 -56.98
CA LEU A 46 32.05 16.12 -56.42
C LEU A 46 32.96 15.69 -55.26
N LEU A 47 34.28 15.73 -55.46
CA LEU A 47 35.25 15.41 -54.42
C LEU A 47 35.16 16.37 -53.24
N ALA A 48 35.02 17.67 -53.50
CA ALA A 48 34.86 18.68 -52.45
C ALA A 48 33.60 18.42 -51.61
N ILE A 49 32.45 18.19 -52.24
CA ILE A 49 31.19 17.86 -51.55
C ILE A 49 31.31 16.53 -50.81
N TYR A 50 31.90 15.51 -51.42
CA TYR A 50 32.12 14.20 -50.80
C TYR A 50 32.96 14.33 -49.51
N PHE A 51 34.05 15.10 -49.54
CA PHE A 51 34.87 15.35 -48.35
C PHE A 51 34.12 16.12 -47.27
N ILE A 52 33.33 17.14 -47.64
CA ILE A 52 32.51 17.90 -46.68
C ILE A 52 31.46 16.99 -46.03
N LEU A 53 30.74 16.19 -46.81
CA LEU A 53 29.71 15.29 -46.29
C LEU A 53 30.31 14.20 -45.41
N SER A 54 31.37 13.53 -45.87
CA SER A 54 32.01 12.44 -45.14
C SER A 54 32.69 12.92 -43.85
N ARG A 55 33.31 14.10 -43.85
CA ARG A 55 34.12 14.56 -42.72
C ARG A 55 33.40 15.52 -41.77
N VAL A 56 32.34 16.19 -42.22
CA VAL A 56 31.63 17.20 -41.41
C VAL A 56 30.16 16.86 -41.21
N ALA A 57 29.40 16.61 -42.29
CA ALA A 57 27.95 16.43 -42.18
C ALA A 57 27.55 15.11 -41.51
N LEU A 58 28.08 13.98 -42.00
CA LEU A 58 27.75 12.65 -41.46
C LEU A 58 28.19 12.48 -39.99
N PRO A 59 29.40 12.90 -39.57
CA PRO A 59 29.80 12.81 -38.17
C PRO A 59 28.92 13.63 -37.23
N ARG A 60 28.46 14.82 -37.66
CA ARG A 60 27.56 15.65 -36.84
C ARG A 60 26.18 15.02 -36.65
N ILE A 61 25.60 14.45 -37.72
CA ILE A 61 24.32 13.74 -37.64
C ILE A 61 24.45 12.48 -36.77
N GLY A 62 25.55 11.74 -36.93
CA GLY A 62 25.86 10.57 -36.10
C GLY A 62 25.97 10.91 -34.62
N GLY A 63 26.59 12.04 -34.27
CA GLY A 63 26.69 12.52 -32.89
C GLY A 63 25.33 12.78 -32.24
N VAL A 64 24.43 13.50 -32.92
CA VAL A 64 23.07 13.78 -32.39
C VAL A 64 22.25 12.50 -32.24
N LEU A 65 22.39 11.56 -33.18
CA LEU A 65 21.66 10.29 -33.10
C LEU A 65 22.18 9.42 -31.94
N ALA A 66 23.51 9.37 -31.74
CA ALA A 66 24.13 8.68 -30.63
C ALA A 66 23.76 9.30 -29.28
N GLU A 67 23.72 10.63 -29.18
CA GLU A 67 23.26 11.34 -27.98
C GLU A 67 21.82 10.97 -27.63
N ARG A 68 20.91 11.03 -28.60
CA ARG A 68 19.50 10.65 -28.39
C ARG A 68 19.34 9.19 -27.99
N GLN A 69 20.05 8.28 -28.65
CA GLN A 69 20.03 6.85 -28.29
C GLN A 69 20.58 6.64 -26.87
N GLY A 70 21.65 7.35 -26.51
CA GLY A 70 22.23 7.33 -25.17
C GLY A 70 21.24 7.81 -24.11
N THR A 71 20.59 8.95 -24.33
CA THR A 71 19.58 9.48 -23.40
C THR A 71 18.40 8.53 -23.25
N ILE A 72 17.83 8.03 -24.36
CA ILE A 72 16.71 7.09 -24.31
C ILE A 72 17.10 5.82 -23.55
N SER A 73 18.28 5.24 -23.84
CA SER A 73 18.74 4.04 -23.16
C SER A 73 18.97 4.29 -21.66
N ASN A 74 19.51 5.45 -21.30
CA ASN A 74 19.73 5.83 -19.91
C ASN A 74 18.39 6.02 -19.18
N ASP A 75 17.42 6.68 -19.82
CA ASP A 75 16.10 6.93 -19.24
C ASP A 75 15.32 5.61 -19.06
N ILE A 76 15.43 4.67 -20.01
CA ILE A 76 14.85 3.33 -19.88
C ILE A 76 15.50 2.58 -18.71
N ALA A 77 16.84 2.57 -18.63
CA ALA A 77 17.54 1.90 -17.53
C ALA A 77 17.18 2.50 -16.17
N ALA A 78 17.08 3.83 -16.08
CA ALA A 78 16.65 4.52 -14.86
C ALA A 78 15.19 4.19 -14.50
N ALA A 79 14.28 4.13 -15.49
CA ALA A 79 12.90 3.75 -15.27
C ALA A 79 12.76 2.29 -14.79
N GLU A 80 13.54 1.37 -15.36
CA GLU A 80 13.59 -0.03 -14.91
C GLU A 80 14.11 -0.15 -13.48
N ASP A 81 15.21 0.53 -13.14
CA ASP A 81 15.76 0.55 -11.78
C ASP A 81 14.75 1.14 -10.77
N LEU A 82 14.07 2.24 -11.11
CA LEU A 82 13.02 2.82 -10.29
C LEU A 82 11.83 1.87 -10.12
N LYS A 83 11.45 1.14 -11.18
CA LYS A 83 10.39 0.13 -11.11
C LYS A 83 10.75 -1.03 -10.18
N VAL A 84 11.99 -1.52 -10.26
CA VAL A 84 12.49 -2.58 -9.37
C VAL A 84 12.47 -2.08 -7.93
N LYS A 85 13.03 -0.90 -7.65
CA LYS A 85 13.01 -0.30 -6.30
C LYS A 85 11.60 -0.09 -5.76
N ALA A 86 10.66 0.34 -6.61
CA ALA A 86 9.26 0.49 -6.21
C ALA A 86 8.66 -0.88 -5.84
N SER A 87 8.88 -1.92 -6.65
CA SER A 87 8.38 -3.27 -6.35
C SER A 87 9.01 -3.88 -5.09
N GLU A 88 10.30 -3.64 -4.84
CA GLU A 88 10.98 -4.07 -3.61
C GLU A 88 10.44 -3.34 -2.38
N ALA A 89 10.19 -2.03 -2.51
CA ALA A 89 9.60 -1.23 -1.45
C ALA A 89 8.16 -1.66 -1.14
N GLU A 90 7.35 -1.97 -2.17
CA GLU A 90 6.00 -2.51 -2.03
C GLU A 90 6.03 -3.87 -1.31
N ALA A 91 6.90 -4.79 -1.74
CA ALA A 91 7.05 -6.09 -1.08
C ALA A 91 7.51 -5.97 0.38
N ALA A 92 8.43 -5.04 0.67
CA ALA A 92 8.88 -4.76 2.03
C ALA A 92 7.77 -4.16 2.90
N TYR A 93 6.97 -3.24 2.33
CA TYR A 93 5.81 -2.64 2.99
C TYR A 93 4.74 -3.68 3.32
N ASP A 94 4.38 -4.53 2.36
CA ASP A 94 3.39 -5.59 2.55
C ASP A 94 3.84 -6.60 3.59
N LYS A 95 5.12 -6.98 3.57
CA LYS A 95 5.71 -7.84 4.60
C LYS A 95 5.61 -7.18 5.98
N ALA A 96 6.02 -5.92 6.11
CA ALA A 96 5.94 -5.19 7.36
C ALA A 96 4.49 -5.09 7.87
N LEU A 97 3.52 -4.92 6.98
CA LEU A 97 2.10 -4.89 7.33
C LEU A 97 1.60 -6.24 7.86
N VAL A 98 1.99 -7.34 7.21
CA VAL A 98 1.65 -8.70 7.67
C VAL A 98 2.30 -9.00 9.02
N ASP A 99 3.58 -8.69 9.18
CA ASP A 99 4.33 -8.90 10.43
C ASP A 99 3.72 -8.06 11.57
N ALA A 100 3.38 -6.80 11.33
CA ALA A 100 2.73 -5.94 12.31
C ALA A 100 1.34 -6.46 12.72
N ARG A 101 0.55 -6.99 11.77
CA ARG A 101 -0.75 -7.60 12.07
C ARG A 101 -0.60 -8.89 12.89
N ALA A 102 0.39 -9.72 12.54
CA ALA A 102 0.69 -10.93 13.29
C ALA A 102 1.11 -10.61 14.72
N GLU A 103 1.97 -9.61 14.90
CA GLU A 103 2.43 -9.16 16.20
C GLU A 103 1.30 -8.54 17.03
N ALA A 104 0.45 -7.71 16.43
CA ALA A 104 -0.73 -7.18 17.12
C ALA A 104 -1.67 -8.30 17.61
N ASN A 105 -1.91 -9.31 16.77
CA ASN A 105 -2.71 -10.47 17.15
C ASN A 105 -2.06 -11.28 18.29
N ARG A 106 -0.72 -11.43 18.25
CA ARG A 106 0.04 -12.08 19.32
C ARG A 106 -0.11 -11.35 20.65
N ILE A 107 0.08 -10.02 20.65
CA ILE A 107 -0.08 -9.17 21.84
C ILE A 107 -1.51 -9.27 22.39
N VAL A 108 -2.53 -9.22 21.52
CA VAL A 108 -3.93 -9.35 21.97
C VAL A 108 -4.21 -10.73 22.57
N ALA A 109 -3.64 -11.79 21.99
CA ALA A 109 -3.80 -13.15 22.53
C ALA A 109 -3.11 -13.31 23.89
N GLU A 110 -1.88 -12.80 24.02
CA GLU A 110 -1.10 -12.80 25.27
C GLU A 110 -1.83 -12.01 26.37
N ALA A 111 -2.25 -10.77 26.07
CA ALA A 111 -3.01 -9.96 27.02
C ALA A 111 -4.33 -10.61 27.46
N LYS A 112 -5.04 -11.29 26.55
CA LYS A 112 -6.26 -12.04 26.90
C LYS A 112 -5.97 -13.22 27.81
N ALA A 113 -4.87 -13.95 27.56
CA ALA A 113 -4.47 -15.07 28.40
C ALA A 113 -4.10 -14.60 29.81
N ASP A 114 -3.35 -13.50 29.92
CA ASP A 114 -2.97 -12.90 31.20
C ASP A 114 -4.20 -12.41 31.98
N ILE A 115 -5.10 -11.68 31.32
CA ILE A 115 -6.36 -11.22 31.92
C ILE A 115 -7.21 -12.39 32.41
N GLN A 116 -7.30 -13.48 31.63
CA GLN A 116 -8.06 -14.66 32.04
C GLN A 116 -7.44 -15.32 33.28
N SER A 117 -6.11 -15.45 33.32
CA SER A 117 -5.40 -15.99 34.47
C SER A 117 -5.62 -15.14 35.73
N ASP A 118 -5.52 -13.82 35.61
CA ASP A 118 -5.77 -12.89 36.72
C ASP A 118 -7.23 -12.95 37.20
N LEU A 119 -8.17 -13.06 36.26
CA LEU A 119 -9.59 -13.21 36.57
C LEU A 119 -9.86 -14.51 37.33
N ASP A 120 -9.30 -15.64 36.87
CA ASP A 120 -9.46 -16.94 37.50
C ASP A 120 -8.87 -16.93 38.94
N ALA A 121 -7.71 -16.29 39.13
CA ALA A 121 -7.11 -16.11 40.45
C ALA A 121 -7.97 -15.23 41.36
N ALA A 122 -8.53 -14.14 40.83
CA ALA A 122 -9.41 -13.25 41.58
C ALA A 122 -10.72 -13.94 41.97
N ILE A 123 -11.32 -14.73 41.07
CA ILE A 123 -12.52 -15.54 41.35
C ILE A 123 -12.22 -16.56 42.45
N ALA A 124 -11.13 -17.33 42.33
CA ALA A 124 -10.76 -18.33 43.34
C ALA A 124 -10.55 -17.70 44.73
N LYS A 125 -9.94 -16.51 44.79
CA LYS A 125 -9.80 -15.76 46.03
C LYS A 125 -11.14 -15.30 46.59
N ALA A 126 -12.00 -14.72 45.74
CA ALA A 126 -13.33 -14.27 46.14
C ALA A 126 -14.18 -15.43 46.68
N ASP A 127 -14.17 -16.58 46.01
CA ASP A 127 -14.88 -17.79 46.45
C ASP A 127 -14.39 -18.28 47.81
N ALA A 128 -13.07 -18.26 48.05
CA ALA A 128 -12.49 -18.62 49.34
C ALA A 128 -12.92 -17.66 50.46
N GLU A 129 -12.94 -16.35 50.19
CA GLU A 129 -13.41 -15.34 51.15
C GLU A 129 -14.91 -15.46 51.45
N ILE A 130 -15.72 -15.71 50.41
CA ILE A 130 -17.16 -15.94 50.54
C ILE A 130 -17.41 -17.20 51.37
N ALA A 131 -16.70 -18.30 51.11
CA ALA A 131 -16.84 -19.53 51.86
C ALA A 131 -16.47 -19.35 53.34
N ALA A 132 -15.36 -18.66 53.62
CA ALA A 132 -14.94 -18.35 54.99
C ALA A 132 -15.98 -17.51 55.73
N LYS A 133 -16.50 -16.46 55.08
CA LYS A 133 -17.51 -15.57 55.69
C LYS A 133 -18.86 -16.25 55.87
N SER A 134 -19.22 -17.17 54.98
CA SER A 134 -20.43 -17.98 55.10
C SER A 134 -20.32 -18.92 56.30
N ALA A 135 -19.19 -19.61 56.46
CA ALA A 135 -18.94 -20.46 57.61
C ALA A 135 -18.89 -19.69 58.95
N GLU A 136 -18.34 -18.47 58.96
CA GLU A 136 -18.39 -17.57 60.13
C GLU A 136 -19.83 -17.17 60.47
N SER A 137 -20.61 -16.77 59.45
CA SER A 137 -22.01 -16.37 59.63
C SER A 137 -22.88 -17.53 60.11
N GLU A 138 -22.65 -18.75 59.60
CA GLU A 138 -23.33 -19.96 60.07
C GLU A 138 -23.06 -20.25 61.55
N LYS A 139 -21.80 -20.08 62.01
CA LYS A 139 -21.46 -20.21 63.43
C LYS A 139 -22.16 -19.16 64.28
N ALA A 140 -22.13 -17.90 63.86
CA ALA A 140 -22.80 -16.81 64.57
C ALA A 140 -24.32 -17.05 64.65
N ILE A 141 -24.95 -17.52 63.56
CA ILE A 141 -26.37 -17.89 63.54
C ILE A 141 -26.64 -19.05 64.48
N ALA A 142 -25.78 -20.07 64.52
CA ALA A 142 -25.92 -21.21 65.42
C ALA A 142 -25.83 -20.79 66.91
N GLU A 143 -24.90 -19.89 67.24
CA GLU A 143 -24.76 -19.32 68.59
C GLU A 143 -26.00 -18.49 68.98
N ILE A 144 -26.47 -17.61 68.10
CA ILE A 144 -27.69 -16.82 68.32
C ILE A 144 -28.88 -17.76 68.52
N ARG A 145 -29.00 -18.81 67.72
CA ARG A 145 -30.08 -19.80 67.84
C ARG A 145 -30.01 -20.54 69.18
N ALA A 146 -28.83 -20.94 69.63
CA ALA A 146 -28.65 -21.59 70.92
C ALA A 146 -29.05 -20.65 72.07
N GLY A 147 -28.55 -19.41 72.06
CA GLY A 147 -28.91 -18.40 73.07
C GLY A 147 -30.41 -18.05 73.06
N ALA A 148 -31.02 -17.97 71.87
CA ALA A 148 -32.47 -17.77 71.76
C ALA A 148 -33.26 -18.95 72.35
N MET A 149 -32.83 -20.19 72.14
CA MET A 149 -33.48 -21.37 72.74
C MET A 149 -33.36 -21.37 74.28
N ASP A 150 -32.23 -20.93 74.83
CA ASP A 150 -32.05 -20.79 76.28
C ASP A 150 -32.95 -19.69 76.86
N ASN A 151 -33.05 -18.55 76.18
CA ASN A 151 -33.98 -17.48 76.57
C ASN A 151 -35.44 -17.94 76.51
N VAL A 152 -35.83 -18.68 75.46
CA VAL A 152 -37.16 -19.29 75.36
C VAL A 152 -37.41 -20.27 76.50
N ARG A 153 -36.42 -21.10 76.86
CA ARG A 153 -36.52 -22.02 78.02
C ARG A 153 -36.77 -21.26 79.31
N ALA A 154 -36.04 -20.18 79.56
CA ALA A 154 -36.20 -19.36 80.76
C ALA A 154 -37.60 -18.75 80.82
N VAL A 155 -38.02 -18.05 79.76
CA VAL A 155 -39.36 -17.42 79.67
C VAL A 155 -40.47 -18.46 79.79
N ALA A 156 -40.33 -19.64 79.18
CA ALA A 156 -41.32 -20.71 79.27
C ALA A 156 -41.45 -21.26 80.70
N LYS A 157 -40.34 -21.39 81.44
CA LYS A 157 -40.35 -21.82 82.85
C LYS A 157 -41.03 -20.78 83.74
N ASP A 158 -40.67 -19.52 83.58
CA ASP A 158 -41.24 -18.41 84.35
C ASP A 158 -42.76 -18.29 84.08
N THR A 159 -43.15 -18.29 82.80
CA THR A 159 -44.56 -18.21 82.39
C THR A 159 -45.37 -19.41 82.88
N ALA A 160 -44.80 -20.62 82.84
CA ALA A 160 -45.47 -21.83 83.33
C ALA A 160 -45.66 -21.81 84.85
N GLN A 161 -44.69 -21.31 85.61
CA GLN A 161 -44.83 -21.13 87.06
C GLN A 161 -45.93 -20.12 87.39
N GLU A 162 -45.95 -18.97 86.71
CA GLU A 162 -47.00 -17.96 86.90
C GLU A 162 -48.39 -18.51 86.57
N LEU A 163 -48.53 -19.29 85.48
CA LEU A 163 -49.79 -19.92 85.10
C LEU A 163 -50.28 -20.95 86.13
N VAL A 164 -49.39 -21.80 86.67
CA VAL A 164 -49.75 -22.78 87.70
C VAL A 164 -50.22 -22.09 88.98
N ALA A 165 -49.52 -21.02 89.38
CA ALA A 165 -49.92 -20.20 90.52
C ALA A 165 -51.28 -19.51 90.30
N ALA A 166 -51.51 -18.94 89.11
CA ALA A 166 -52.76 -18.26 88.76
C ALA A 166 -53.97 -19.23 88.69
N LEU A 167 -53.76 -20.49 88.32
CA LEU A 167 -54.79 -21.54 88.26
C LEU A 167 -55.03 -22.24 89.61
N GLY A 168 -54.33 -21.84 90.67
CA GLY A 168 -54.53 -22.36 92.03
C GLY A 168 -53.85 -23.69 92.33
N GLY A 169 -52.87 -24.10 91.52
CA GLY A 169 -52.05 -25.28 91.78
C GLY A 169 -50.84 -24.97 92.66
N ASP A 170 -50.47 -25.88 93.55
CA ASP A 170 -49.22 -25.84 94.32
C ASP A 170 -48.28 -26.90 93.74
N ALA A 171 -47.42 -26.50 92.83
CA ALA A 171 -46.36 -27.34 92.28
C ALA A 171 -45.02 -26.66 92.56
N ASP A 172 -44.08 -27.43 93.10
CA ASP A 172 -42.76 -26.89 93.38
C ASP A 172 -42.02 -26.50 92.07
N ALA A 173 -41.15 -25.50 92.16
CA ALA A 173 -40.42 -24.95 91.03
C ALA A 173 -39.59 -26.00 90.25
N GLN A 174 -39.14 -27.04 90.93
CA GLN A 174 -38.33 -28.12 90.37
C GLN A 174 -39.18 -29.04 89.49
N THR A 175 -40.40 -29.37 89.91
CA THR A 175 -41.35 -30.16 89.12
C THR A 175 -41.79 -29.42 87.85
N VAL A 176 -42.10 -28.12 87.94
CA VAL A 176 -42.48 -27.30 86.77
C VAL A 176 -41.32 -27.17 85.78
N SER A 177 -40.10 -26.91 86.26
CA SER A 177 -38.90 -26.84 85.42
C SER A 177 -38.64 -28.17 84.71
N ALA A 178 -38.76 -29.31 85.40
CA ALA A 178 -38.55 -30.63 84.83
C ALA A 178 -39.59 -30.97 83.73
N ALA A 179 -40.86 -30.60 83.94
CA ALA A 179 -41.93 -30.81 82.97
C ALA A 179 -41.72 -29.98 81.69
N VAL A 180 -41.35 -28.70 81.82
CA VAL A 180 -41.03 -27.83 80.67
C VAL A 180 -39.80 -28.34 79.92
N ASP A 181 -38.75 -28.76 80.63
CA ASP A 181 -37.54 -29.32 80.00
C ASP A 181 -37.82 -30.64 79.26
N SER A 182 -38.71 -31.48 79.78
CA SER A 182 -39.15 -32.71 79.09
C SER A 182 -39.95 -32.41 77.83
N ARG A 183 -40.75 -31.33 77.82
CA ARG A 183 -41.55 -30.91 76.66
C ARG A 183 -40.74 -30.21 75.58
N MET A 184 -39.65 -29.53 75.96
CA MET A 184 -38.74 -28.88 75.01
C MET A 184 -37.75 -29.84 74.32
N LYS A 185 -37.58 -31.07 74.85
CA LYS A 185 -36.67 -32.10 74.32
C LYS A 185 -37.34 -33.11 73.38
N GLY A 186 -38.68 -33.10 73.29
CA GLY A 186 -39.48 -33.96 72.39
C GLY A 186 -39.99 -33.18 71.20
#